data_AF-A0A7K2NN25-F1
#
_entry.id   AF-A0A7K2NN25-F1
#
_cell.length_a   1.000
_cell.length_b   1.000
_cell.length_c   1.000
_cell.angle_alpha   90.00
_cell.angle_beta   90.00
_cell.angle_gamma   90.00
#
_symmetry.space_group_name_H-M   'P 1'
#
loop_
_entity.id
_entity.type
_entity.pdbx_description
1 polymer ?
#
loop_
_entity_poly.entity_id
_entity_poly.type
_entity_poly.pdbx_seq_one_letter_code
_entity_poly.pdbx_strand_id
1 'polypeptide(L)'
;MIERLSTSSLAGTTGSAAGDRLPPARFAYDRHTWKEIAHLLANFPAALLGFTYVVTMLSVGIGLTVTVIGLPLLAAGLLGARQLGKLERARSRALLGVRVDEPSPLPLRSGRGFFAQLWMSLKDPVGWRTVLYAFIRFPWGVATFLVTLTSLFVLWPVLPFIARGLANADRAMVRGLLSPSDELERRIAELESDRGVVVDTAAADLRRIERDLHDGAQARLVNLAMGLGLAKEKLLEDPDAAAAMVDEAHGEVKLALQELRDLARGIHPAVLTDRGLDAALSSVASRCTVPVKVTADLAERPAAAIEGIAYFTVSELLQNVSKH
;
A
#
# COMPACT_ATOMS: atom_id res chain seq x y z
N MET A 1 47.92 -29.19 46.01
CA MET A 1 48.98 -30.13 46.42
C MET A 1 48.49 -30.69 47.75
N ILE A 2 47.79 -31.82 47.84
CA ILE A 2 48.10 -33.24 47.53
C ILE A 2 46.72 -33.96 47.53
N GLU A 3 46.28 -34.57 46.42
CA GLU A 3 46.26 -36.04 46.17
C GLU A 3 45.18 -36.83 46.95
N ARG A 4 44.07 -37.18 46.25
CA ARG A 4 43.58 -38.54 45.89
C ARG A 4 43.30 -39.52 47.04
N LEU A 5 42.09 -40.11 46.99
CA LEU A 5 41.74 -41.54 47.06
C LEU A 5 40.19 -41.58 47.11
N SER A 6 39.46 -41.71 45.99
CA SER A 6 39.15 -42.93 45.24
C SER A 6 38.83 -44.15 46.12
N THR A 7 37.56 -44.33 46.47
CA THR A 7 36.94 -45.65 46.60
C THR A 7 35.60 -45.65 45.86
N SER A 8 35.61 -46.26 44.69
CA SER A 8 34.41 -46.71 43.99
C SER A 8 33.80 -47.90 44.73
N SER A 9 32.50 -47.88 45.00
CA SER A 9 31.69 -49.09 45.11
C SER A 9 30.21 -48.77 44.86
N LEU A 10 29.81 -48.97 43.60
CA LEU A 10 28.57 -49.61 43.14
C LEU A 10 27.42 -49.72 44.16
N ALA A 11 26.30 -49.04 43.89
CA ALA A 11 24.96 -49.65 43.85
C ALA A 11 23.89 -48.60 43.52
N GLY A 12 23.09 -48.87 42.49
CA GLY A 12 21.76 -48.30 42.35
C GLY A 12 21.65 -47.08 41.45
N THR A 13 21.71 -47.30 40.14
CA THR A 13 20.96 -46.51 39.16
C THR A 13 19.48 -46.49 39.54
N THR A 14 19.03 -45.50 40.31
CA THR A 14 17.62 -45.10 40.35
C THR A 14 17.34 -44.30 39.08
N GLY A 15 17.29 -45.05 37.97
CA GLY A 15 16.76 -44.56 36.72
C GLY A 15 15.38 -43.95 36.97
N SER A 16 15.23 -42.71 36.53
CA SER A 16 14.00 -41.95 36.37
C SER A 16 12.82 -42.84 35.96
N ALA A 17 12.04 -43.30 36.94
CA ALA A 17 10.74 -43.94 36.73
C ALA A 17 9.63 -42.89 36.59
N ALA A 18 9.90 -41.79 35.90
CA ALA A 18 8.95 -40.72 35.62
C ALA A 18 8.52 -40.67 34.14
N GLY A 19 8.84 -41.72 33.37
CA GLY A 19 8.86 -41.66 31.91
C GLY A 19 7.77 -42.39 31.13
N ASP A 20 6.71 -42.90 31.75
CA ASP A 20 5.68 -43.64 30.98
C ASP A 20 4.26 -43.54 31.56
N ARG A 21 3.85 -42.31 31.94
CA ARG A 21 2.41 -42.05 32.09
C ARG A 21 1.81 -42.03 30.68
N LEU A 22 1.17 -43.14 30.30
CA LEU A 22 0.26 -43.21 29.15
C LEU A 22 -0.59 -41.93 29.13
N PRO A 23 -0.77 -41.27 27.96
CA PRO A 23 -1.61 -40.08 27.89
C PRO A 23 -2.97 -40.41 28.52
N PRO A 24 -3.50 -39.53 29.39
CA PRO A 24 -4.72 -39.83 30.15
C PRO A 24 -5.80 -40.30 29.20
N ALA A 25 -6.51 -41.38 29.57
CA ALA A 25 -7.61 -41.93 28.79
C ALA A 25 -8.68 -40.85 28.60
N ARG A 26 -8.63 -40.14 27.46
CA ARG A 26 -9.62 -39.13 27.11
C ARG A 26 -10.88 -39.89 26.77
N PHE A 27 -11.97 -39.63 27.49
CA PHE A 27 -13.27 -40.19 27.15
C PHE A 27 -13.57 -39.94 25.67
N ALA A 28 -14.01 -40.98 24.96
CA ALA A 28 -14.31 -40.90 23.53
C ALA A 28 -15.31 -39.76 23.21
N TYR A 29 -16.21 -39.47 24.14
CA TYR A 29 -17.24 -38.44 24.08
C TYR A 29 -17.03 -37.32 25.11
N ASP A 30 -15.91 -36.61 25.00
CA ASP A 30 -15.68 -35.38 25.77
C ASP A 30 -16.51 -34.20 25.19
N ARG A 31 -16.72 -33.14 25.98
CA ARG A 31 -17.46 -31.92 25.55
C ARG A 31 -16.89 -31.31 24.26
N HIS A 32 -15.59 -31.48 24.03
CA HIS A 32 -14.93 -31.03 22.81
C HIS A 32 -15.37 -31.81 21.56
N THR A 33 -15.53 -33.14 21.67
CA THR A 33 -16.02 -33.99 20.55
C THR A 33 -17.44 -33.60 20.15
N TRP A 34 -18.30 -33.30 21.14
CA TRP A 34 -19.66 -32.81 20.87
C TRP A 34 -19.69 -31.45 20.16
N LYS A 35 -18.75 -30.55 20.48
CA LYS A 35 -18.60 -29.28 19.75
C LYS A 35 -18.14 -29.49 18.31
N GLU A 36 -17.23 -30.44 18.07
CA GLU A 36 -16.78 -30.78 16.71
C GLU A 36 -17.92 -31.40 15.88
N ILE A 37 -18.71 -32.29 16.47
CA ILE A 37 -19.90 -32.86 15.81
C ILE A 37 -20.94 -31.77 15.50
N ALA A 38 -21.23 -30.89 16.47
CA ALA A 38 -22.16 -29.78 16.27
C ALA A 38 -21.69 -28.82 15.18
N HIS A 39 -20.38 -28.53 15.11
CA HIS A 39 -19.78 -27.73 14.04
C HIS A 39 -19.96 -28.40 12.67
N LEU A 40 -19.66 -29.70 12.55
CA LEU A 40 -19.81 -30.45 11.31
C LEU A 40 -21.26 -30.52 10.83
N LEU A 41 -22.22 -30.70 11.75
CA LEU A 41 -23.65 -30.67 11.41
C LEU A 41 -24.11 -29.27 10.96
N ALA A 42 -23.56 -28.21 11.59
CA ALA A 42 -23.85 -26.83 11.22
C ALA A 42 -23.16 -26.38 9.91
N ASN A 43 -22.21 -27.15 9.37
CA ASN A 43 -21.50 -26.80 8.14
C ASN A 43 -22.44 -26.74 6.93
N PHE A 44 -23.32 -27.74 6.76
CA PHE A 44 -24.22 -27.79 5.62
C PHE A 44 -25.24 -26.63 5.58
N PRO A 45 -26.00 -26.34 6.65
CA PRO A 45 -26.94 -25.21 6.65
C PRO A 45 -26.26 -23.87 6.36
N ALA A 46 -25.10 -23.62 6.96
CA ALA A 46 -24.37 -22.37 6.73
C ALA A 46 -23.81 -22.28 5.30
N ALA A 47 -23.27 -23.38 4.77
CA ALA A 47 -22.75 -23.43 3.41
C ALA A 47 -23.87 -23.25 2.38
N LEU A 48 -25.04 -23.83 2.62
CA LEU A 48 -26.23 -23.65 1.79
C LEU A 48 -26.69 -22.18 1.78
N LEU A 49 -26.79 -21.54 2.95
CA LEU A 49 -27.15 -20.12 3.05
C LEU A 49 -26.12 -19.22 2.34
N GLY A 50 -24.83 -19.44 2.58
CA GLY A 50 -23.75 -18.68 1.95
C GLY A 50 -23.72 -18.85 0.43
N PHE A 51 -23.87 -20.08 -0.06
CA PHE A 51 -23.93 -20.40 -1.49
C PHE A 51 -25.14 -19.75 -2.15
N THR A 52 -26.33 -19.88 -1.55
CA THR A 52 -27.56 -19.30 -2.08
C THR A 52 -27.44 -17.79 -2.18
N TYR A 53 -26.95 -17.13 -1.12
CA TYR A 53 -26.69 -15.69 -1.12
C TYR A 53 -25.75 -15.29 -2.26
N VAL A 54 -24.61 -15.97 -2.39
CA VAL A 54 -23.60 -15.65 -3.41
C VAL A 54 -24.14 -15.85 -4.82
N VAL A 55 -24.84 -16.95 -5.08
CA VAL A 55 -25.43 -17.23 -6.39
C VAL A 55 -26.49 -16.20 -6.75
N THR A 56 -27.40 -15.87 -5.81
CA THR A 56 -28.41 -14.82 -6.02
C THR A 56 -27.76 -13.47 -6.26
N MET A 57 -26.79 -13.08 -5.44
CA MET A 57 -26.08 -11.81 -5.55
C MET A 57 -25.34 -11.69 -6.89
N LEU A 58 -24.62 -12.73 -7.32
CA LEU A 58 -23.90 -12.72 -8.60
C LEU A 58 -24.86 -12.71 -9.77
N SER A 59 -25.91 -13.54 -9.74
CA SER A 59 -26.88 -13.63 -10.84
C SER A 59 -27.63 -12.32 -11.02
N VAL A 60 -28.14 -11.73 -9.94
CA VAL A 60 -28.85 -10.45 -9.96
C VAL A 60 -27.90 -9.31 -10.31
N GLY A 61 -26.71 -9.30 -9.70
CA GLY A 61 -25.71 -8.26 -9.92
C GLY A 61 -25.22 -8.23 -11.36
N ILE A 62 -24.80 -9.38 -11.91
CA ILE A 62 -24.38 -9.53 -13.31
C ILE A 62 -25.56 -9.20 -14.25
N GLY A 63 -26.75 -9.74 -14.00
CA GLY A 63 -27.93 -9.45 -14.82
C GLY A 63 -28.26 -7.95 -14.89
N LEU A 64 -28.06 -7.23 -13.78
CA LEU A 64 -28.28 -5.79 -13.71
C LEU A 64 -27.07 -4.94 -14.12
N THR A 65 -25.89 -5.51 -14.42
CA THR A 65 -24.71 -4.69 -14.82
C THR A 65 -24.92 -3.92 -16.11
N VAL A 66 -25.84 -4.38 -16.98
CA VAL A 66 -26.29 -3.64 -18.16
C VAL A 66 -26.96 -2.32 -17.76
N THR A 67 -27.48 -2.23 -16.54
CA THR A 67 -28.05 -1.02 -15.95
C THR A 67 -27.02 -0.29 -15.09
N VAL A 68 -27.23 1.02 -14.89
CA VAL A 68 -26.43 1.84 -13.98
C VAL A 68 -26.43 1.31 -12.52
N ILE A 69 -27.43 0.51 -12.15
CA ILE A 69 -27.65 0.02 -10.78
C ILE A 69 -26.86 -1.28 -10.50
N GLY A 70 -26.52 -2.09 -11.52
CA GLY A 70 -25.92 -3.41 -11.30
C GLY A 70 -24.54 -3.37 -10.67
N LEU A 71 -23.71 -2.40 -11.05
CA LEU A 71 -22.37 -2.24 -10.48
C LEU A 71 -22.43 -1.87 -8.98
N PRO A 72 -23.21 -0.86 -8.54
CA PRO A 72 -23.46 -0.60 -7.11
C PRO A 72 -23.99 -1.80 -6.35
N LEU A 73 -24.92 -2.55 -6.93
CA LEU A 73 -25.51 -3.72 -6.30
C LEU A 73 -24.49 -4.86 -6.12
N LEU A 74 -23.63 -5.10 -7.10
CA LEU A 74 -22.51 -6.04 -6.99
C LEU A 74 -21.52 -5.62 -5.91
N ALA A 75 -21.15 -4.35 -5.85
CA ALA A 75 -20.25 -3.86 -4.80
C ALA A 75 -20.86 -4.02 -3.40
N ALA A 76 -22.14 -3.68 -3.24
CA ALA A 76 -22.86 -3.89 -1.98
C ALA A 76 -22.96 -5.38 -1.61
N GLY A 77 -23.20 -6.25 -2.60
CA GLY A 77 -23.22 -7.69 -2.40
C GLY A 77 -21.86 -8.28 -2.00
N LEU A 78 -20.75 -7.73 -2.52
CA LEU A 78 -19.39 -8.14 -2.15
C LEU A 78 -19.09 -7.75 -0.69
N LEU A 79 -19.54 -6.58 -0.24
CA LEU A 79 -19.50 -6.19 1.17
C LEU A 79 -20.31 -7.14 2.05
N GLY A 80 -21.51 -7.53 1.61
CA GLY A 80 -22.32 -8.53 2.30
C GLY A 80 -21.64 -9.91 2.36
N ALA A 81 -20.97 -10.33 1.29
CA ALA A 81 -20.16 -11.55 1.26
C ALA A 81 -19.02 -11.49 2.30
N ARG A 82 -18.34 -10.34 2.45
CA ARG A 82 -17.32 -10.15 3.51
C ARG A 82 -17.91 -10.34 4.90
N GLN A 83 -19.11 -9.83 5.15
CA GLN A 83 -19.79 -9.99 6.44
C GLN A 83 -20.15 -11.45 6.73
N LEU A 84 -20.63 -12.21 5.73
CA LEU A 84 -20.82 -13.65 5.84
C LEU A 84 -19.51 -14.39 6.15
N GLY A 85 -18.42 -14.03 5.48
CA GLY A 85 -17.09 -14.56 5.78
C GLY A 85 -16.62 -14.24 7.20
N LYS A 86 -17.01 -13.10 7.80
CA LYS A 86 -16.73 -12.79 9.21
C LYS A 86 -17.53 -13.68 10.15
N LEU A 87 -18.82 -13.89 9.87
CA LEU A 87 -19.67 -14.77 10.65
C LEU A 87 -19.15 -16.22 10.65
N GLU A 88 -18.67 -16.71 9.51
CA GLU A 88 -18.12 -18.06 9.43
C GLU A 88 -16.79 -18.21 10.19
N ARG A 89 -15.93 -17.18 10.17
CA ARG A 89 -14.72 -17.11 11.01
C ARG A 89 -15.07 -17.04 12.49
N ALA A 90 -16.08 -16.25 12.88
CA ALA A 90 -16.52 -16.12 14.27
C ALA A 90 -17.09 -17.45 14.81
N ARG A 91 -17.90 -18.16 14.01
CA ARG A 91 -18.39 -19.50 14.33
C ARG A 91 -17.25 -20.50 14.50
N SER A 92 -16.29 -20.50 13.57
CA SER A 92 -15.12 -21.39 13.63
C SER A 92 -14.25 -21.10 14.86
N ARG A 93 -14.12 -19.83 15.25
CA ARG A 93 -13.44 -19.40 16.48
C ARG A 93 -14.16 -19.90 17.73
N ALA A 94 -15.49 -19.76 17.78
CA ALA A 94 -16.31 -20.15 18.93
C ALA A 94 -16.36 -21.68 19.13
N LEU A 95 -16.42 -22.46 18.05
CA LEU A 95 -16.60 -23.92 18.12
C LEU A 95 -15.30 -24.72 18.06
N LEU A 96 -14.33 -24.30 17.24
CA LEU A 96 -13.07 -25.04 17.01
C LEU A 96 -11.85 -24.42 17.71
N GLY A 97 -12.00 -23.25 18.36
CA GLY A 97 -10.93 -22.56 19.08
C GLY A 97 -9.79 -22.04 18.21
N VAL A 98 -9.95 -22.04 16.88
CA VAL A 98 -8.92 -21.55 15.96
C VAL A 98 -8.96 -20.04 15.90
N ARG A 99 -7.85 -19.39 16.29
CA ARG A 99 -7.64 -17.97 16.02
C ARG A 99 -7.41 -17.82 14.51
N VAL A 100 -8.46 -17.44 13.80
CA VAL A 100 -8.38 -16.97 12.42
C VAL A 100 -8.37 -15.45 12.51
N ASP A 101 -7.30 -14.85 12.02
CA ASP A 101 -7.11 -13.40 12.00
C ASP A 101 -8.26 -12.72 11.24
N GLU A 102 -8.65 -11.54 11.72
CA GLU A 102 -9.76 -10.78 11.15
C GLU A 102 -9.36 -10.18 9.81
N PRO A 103 -10.28 -10.17 8.82
CA PRO A 103 -9.96 -9.67 7.49
C PRO A 103 -9.52 -8.21 7.56
N SER A 104 -8.40 -7.91 6.90
CA SER A 104 -7.83 -6.58 6.70
C SER A 104 -8.93 -5.53 6.44
N PRO A 105 -9.02 -4.46 7.26
CA PRO A 105 -10.04 -3.44 7.09
C PRO A 105 -9.95 -2.83 5.69
N LEU A 106 -11.10 -2.57 5.06
CA LEU A 106 -11.14 -1.79 3.83
C LEU A 106 -10.45 -0.44 4.12
N PRO A 107 -9.50 0.02 3.29
CA PRO A 107 -8.97 1.36 3.39
C PRO A 107 -10.09 2.34 2.99
N LEU A 108 -10.96 2.67 3.94
CA LEU A 108 -11.93 3.76 3.81
C LEU A 108 -11.16 5.06 3.93
N ARG A 109 -10.44 5.44 2.87
CA ARG A 109 -9.88 6.80 2.75
C ARG A 109 -11.06 7.77 2.59
N SER A 110 -11.40 8.46 3.68
CA SER A 110 -12.34 9.57 3.71
C SER A 110 -11.85 10.64 2.73
N GLY A 111 -12.57 10.87 1.62
CA GLY A 111 -12.26 11.94 0.66
C GLY A 111 -12.35 11.62 -0.85
N ARG A 112 -12.59 10.37 -1.26
CA ARG A 112 -12.78 10.00 -2.69
C ARG A 112 -14.27 9.79 -3.02
N GLY A 113 -14.72 10.30 -4.19
CA GLY A 113 -16.12 10.27 -4.62
C GLY A 113 -16.71 8.85 -4.81
N PHE A 114 -18.05 8.76 -4.86
CA PHE A 114 -18.84 7.51 -4.94
C PHE A 114 -18.30 6.49 -5.95
N PHE A 115 -17.93 6.93 -7.16
CA PHE A 115 -17.40 6.06 -8.22
C PHE A 115 -16.07 5.40 -7.86
N ALA A 116 -15.18 6.10 -7.16
CA ALA A 116 -13.90 5.54 -6.74
C ALA A 116 -14.10 4.47 -5.66
N GLN A 117 -15.04 4.68 -4.73
CA GLN A 117 -15.41 3.69 -3.72
C GLN A 117 -16.06 2.46 -4.35
N LEU A 118 -16.92 2.66 -5.36
CA LEU A 118 -17.54 1.60 -6.13
C LEU A 118 -16.50 0.73 -6.83
N TRP A 119 -15.55 1.37 -7.52
CA TRP A 119 -14.49 0.69 -8.25
C TRP A 119 -13.53 -0.08 -7.33
N MET A 120 -13.17 0.50 -6.18
CA MET A 120 -12.36 -0.18 -5.17
C MET A 120 -13.07 -1.40 -4.57
N SER A 121 -14.38 -1.29 -4.31
CA SER A 121 -15.17 -2.41 -3.76
C SER A 121 -15.31 -3.56 -4.76
N LEU A 122 -15.43 -3.25 -6.06
CA LEU A 122 -15.52 -4.27 -7.10
C LEU A 122 -14.19 -5.01 -7.33
N LYS A 123 -13.07 -4.31 -7.16
CA LYS A 123 -11.72 -4.89 -7.25
C LYS A 123 -11.24 -5.56 -5.95
N ASP A 124 -12.07 -5.61 -4.92
CA ASP A 124 -11.70 -6.14 -3.61
C ASP A 124 -11.40 -7.65 -3.68
N PRO A 125 -10.11 -8.06 -3.55
CA PRO A 125 -9.74 -9.47 -3.65
C PRO A 125 -10.32 -10.31 -2.50
N VAL A 126 -10.57 -9.70 -1.34
CA VAL A 126 -11.11 -10.38 -0.15
C VAL A 126 -12.58 -10.78 -0.38
N GLY A 127 -13.37 -9.90 -0.98
CA GLY A 127 -14.76 -10.17 -1.37
C GLY A 127 -14.84 -11.35 -2.34
N TRP A 128 -14.08 -11.32 -3.43
CA TRP A 128 -14.05 -12.40 -4.43
C TRP A 128 -13.55 -13.73 -3.88
N ARG A 129 -12.56 -13.71 -2.99
CA ARG A 129 -12.11 -14.92 -2.29
C ARG A 129 -13.19 -15.51 -1.40
N THR A 130 -14.03 -14.66 -0.78
CA THR A 130 -15.15 -15.13 0.04
C THR A 130 -16.26 -15.75 -0.82
N VAL A 131 -16.50 -15.18 -2.01
CA VAL A 131 -17.36 -15.78 -3.05
C VAL A 131 -16.84 -17.16 -3.44
N LEU A 132 -15.57 -17.27 -3.81
CA LEU A 132 -14.94 -18.55 -4.18
C LEU A 132 -14.99 -19.57 -3.03
N TYR A 133 -14.72 -19.12 -1.81
CA TYR A 133 -14.86 -19.94 -0.62
C TYR A 133 -16.27 -20.51 -0.50
N ALA A 134 -17.34 -19.72 -0.70
CA ALA A 134 -18.72 -20.22 -0.62
C ALA A 134 -19.01 -21.33 -1.64
N PHE A 135 -18.49 -21.22 -2.87
CA PHE A 135 -18.62 -22.27 -3.89
C PHE A 135 -17.92 -23.57 -3.51
N ILE A 136 -16.70 -23.50 -2.96
CA ILE A 136 -15.94 -24.68 -2.53
C ILE A 136 -16.52 -25.27 -1.23
N ARG A 137 -17.03 -24.40 -0.35
CA ARG A 137 -17.56 -24.76 0.96
C ARG A 137 -18.84 -25.57 0.87
N PHE A 138 -19.68 -25.31 -0.14
CA PHE A 138 -20.94 -26.03 -0.32
C PHE A 138 -20.78 -27.56 -0.52
N PRO A 139 -20.06 -28.06 -1.53
CA PRO A 139 -19.87 -29.49 -1.72
C PRO A 139 -19.13 -30.14 -0.54
N TRP A 140 -18.17 -29.44 0.06
CA TRP A 140 -17.48 -29.91 1.27
C TRP A 140 -18.43 -30.01 2.48
N GLY A 141 -19.30 -29.02 2.66
CA GLY A 141 -20.34 -29.01 3.70
C GLY A 141 -21.31 -30.17 3.56
N VAL A 142 -21.75 -30.47 2.34
CA VAL A 142 -22.59 -31.64 2.04
C VAL A 142 -21.87 -32.95 2.39
N ALA A 143 -20.64 -33.14 1.91
CA ALA A 143 -19.87 -34.35 2.17
C ALA A 143 -19.62 -34.59 3.66
N THR A 144 -19.15 -33.55 4.38
CA THR A 144 -18.88 -33.64 5.82
C THR A 144 -20.15 -33.87 6.64
N PHE A 145 -21.27 -33.26 6.25
CA PHE A 145 -22.57 -33.49 6.89
C PHE A 145 -23.04 -34.94 6.72
N LEU A 146 -23.02 -35.47 5.50
CA LEU A 146 -23.43 -36.85 5.22
C LEU A 146 -22.57 -37.86 6.00
N VAL A 147 -21.25 -37.71 5.95
CA VAL A 147 -20.32 -38.60 6.68
C VAL A 147 -20.58 -38.54 8.19
N THR A 148 -20.75 -37.34 8.75
CA THR A 148 -20.99 -37.16 10.19
C THR A 148 -22.35 -37.74 10.59
N LEU A 149 -23.39 -37.49 9.81
CA LEU A 149 -24.75 -37.98 10.07
C LEU A 149 -24.79 -39.51 10.00
N THR A 150 -24.26 -40.12 8.94
CA THR A 150 -24.20 -41.60 8.82
C THR A 150 -23.37 -42.22 9.94
N SER A 151 -22.23 -41.60 10.30
CA SER A 151 -21.38 -42.10 11.37
C SER A 151 -22.04 -42.02 12.74
N LEU A 152 -22.99 -41.11 12.94
CA LEU A 152 -23.75 -40.98 14.19
C LEU A 152 -24.63 -42.21 14.46
N PHE A 153 -25.14 -42.85 13.40
CA PHE A 153 -26.02 -44.02 13.50
C PHE A 153 -25.31 -45.35 13.26
N VAL A 154 -24.35 -45.40 12.33
CA VAL A 154 -23.72 -46.66 11.87
C VAL A 154 -22.33 -46.87 12.48
N LEU A 155 -21.53 -45.80 12.59
CA LEU A 155 -20.11 -45.87 12.98
C LEU A 155 -19.84 -45.12 14.29
N TRP A 156 -20.77 -45.21 15.25
CA TRP A 156 -20.68 -44.46 16.50
C TRP A 156 -19.36 -44.68 17.28
N PRO A 157 -18.74 -45.89 17.33
CA PRO A 157 -17.48 -46.07 18.06
C PRO A 157 -16.30 -45.33 17.42
N VAL A 158 -16.36 -45.09 16.10
CA VAL A 158 -15.30 -44.46 15.30
C VAL A 158 -15.57 -42.97 15.07
N LEU A 159 -16.80 -42.51 15.32
CA LEU A 159 -17.25 -41.13 15.16
C LEU A 159 -16.29 -40.08 15.75
N PRO A 160 -15.70 -40.25 16.96
CA PRO A 160 -14.76 -39.27 17.51
C PRO A 160 -13.49 -39.10 16.67
N PHE A 161 -13.02 -40.16 16.02
CA PHE A 161 -11.84 -40.10 15.13
C PHE A 161 -12.19 -39.44 13.80
N ILE A 162 -13.34 -39.79 13.23
CA ILE A 162 -13.88 -39.19 11.99
C ILE A 162 -14.11 -37.69 12.19
N ALA A 163 -14.76 -37.30 13.29
CA ALA A 163 -15.06 -35.90 13.62
C ALA A 163 -13.78 -35.07 13.76
N ARG A 164 -12.74 -35.61 14.43
CA ARG A 164 -11.44 -34.93 14.55
C ARG A 164 -10.73 -34.77 13.21
N GLY A 165 -10.74 -35.81 12.38
CA GLY A 165 -10.15 -35.78 11.03
C GLY A 165 -10.81 -34.73 10.14
N LEU A 166 -12.14 -34.74 10.08
CA LEU A 166 -12.94 -33.76 9.32
C LEU A 166 -12.77 -32.35 9.86
N ALA A 167 -12.77 -32.16 11.18
CA ALA A 167 -12.52 -30.86 11.79
C ALA A 167 -11.12 -30.33 11.45
N ASN A 168 -10.10 -31.18 11.43
CA ASN A 168 -8.75 -30.78 11.02
C ASN A 168 -8.66 -30.38 9.54
N ALA A 169 -9.35 -31.11 8.67
CA ALA A 169 -9.46 -30.74 7.25
C ALA A 169 -10.20 -29.40 7.08
N ASP A 170 -11.26 -29.16 7.86
CA ASP A 170 -11.98 -27.87 7.88
C ASP A 170 -11.06 -26.74 8.37
N ARG A 171 -10.26 -26.99 9.41
CA ARG A 171 -9.23 -26.04 9.89
C ARG A 171 -8.17 -25.76 8.81
N ALA A 172 -7.74 -26.78 8.07
CA ALA A 172 -6.76 -26.63 7.00
C ALA A 172 -7.33 -25.84 5.81
N MET A 173 -8.59 -26.08 5.43
CA MET A 173 -9.27 -25.32 4.38
C MET A 173 -9.50 -23.86 4.79
N VAL A 174 -9.94 -23.61 6.02
CA VAL A 174 -10.12 -22.26 6.56
C VAL A 174 -8.77 -21.52 6.64
N ARG A 175 -7.69 -22.19 7.05
CA ARG A 175 -6.35 -21.59 6.99
C ARG A 175 -5.96 -21.37 5.52
N GLY A 176 -5.74 -22.41 4.73
CA GLY A 176 -5.24 -22.28 3.36
C GLY A 176 -6.03 -21.33 2.45
N LEU A 177 -7.37 -21.28 2.58
CA LEU A 177 -8.20 -20.41 1.75
C LEU A 177 -8.49 -19.03 2.36
N LEU A 178 -8.43 -18.86 3.70
CA LEU A 178 -8.80 -17.60 4.37
C LEU A 178 -7.65 -16.94 5.18
N SER A 179 -6.46 -17.54 5.27
CA SER A 179 -5.27 -17.08 6.02
C SER A 179 -3.99 -17.73 5.45
N PRO A 180 -3.02 -17.05 4.77
CA PRO A 180 -2.75 -15.61 4.67
C PRO A 180 -2.32 -15.15 3.24
N SER A 181 -3.09 -14.26 2.60
CA SER A 181 -2.57 -13.39 1.53
C SER A 181 -2.14 -12.02 2.05
N ASP A 182 -2.25 -11.79 3.36
CA ASP A 182 -1.90 -10.53 4.02
C ASP A 182 -0.41 -10.21 3.95
N GLU A 183 0.50 -11.15 3.70
CA GLU A 183 1.92 -10.79 3.48
C GLU A 183 2.12 -10.17 2.09
N LEU A 184 1.49 -10.74 1.06
CA LEU A 184 1.56 -10.19 -0.29
C LEU A 184 0.71 -8.92 -0.40
N GLU A 185 -0.46 -8.89 0.24
CA GLU A 185 -1.32 -7.70 0.35
C GLU A 185 -0.70 -6.62 1.25
N ARG A 186 0.00 -6.96 2.34
CA ARG A 186 0.81 -6.00 3.12
C ARG A 186 1.95 -5.47 2.30
N ARG A 187 2.69 -6.32 1.59
CA ARG A 187 3.79 -5.87 0.71
C ARG A 187 3.26 -4.99 -0.42
N ILE A 188 2.09 -5.32 -1.00
CA ILE A 188 1.45 -4.47 -2.01
C ILE A 188 0.96 -3.16 -1.39
N ALA A 189 0.37 -3.18 -0.20
CA ALA A 189 -0.08 -1.98 0.51
C ALA A 189 1.10 -1.10 0.98
N GLU A 190 2.22 -1.71 1.35
CA GLU A 190 3.49 -1.07 1.69
C GLU A 190 4.11 -0.43 0.43
N LEU A 191 4.12 -1.14 -0.71
CA LEU A 191 4.55 -0.60 -2.01
C LEU A 191 3.60 0.48 -2.57
N GLU A 192 2.29 0.37 -2.35
CA GLU A 192 1.31 1.40 -2.70
C GLU A 192 1.38 2.61 -1.76
N SER A 193 1.73 2.40 -0.49
CA SER A 193 2.03 3.46 0.48
C SER A 193 3.28 4.23 0.08
N ASP A 194 4.37 3.53 -0.29
CA ASP A 194 5.60 4.15 -0.77
C ASP A 194 5.40 4.92 -2.08
N ARG A 195 4.62 4.37 -3.02
CA ARG A 195 4.24 5.10 -4.24
C ARG A 195 3.32 6.28 -3.96
N GLY A 196 2.43 6.17 -2.98
CA GLY A 196 1.55 7.26 -2.55
C GLY A 196 2.35 8.46 -2.01
N VAL A 197 3.35 8.20 -1.18
CA VAL A 197 4.24 9.25 -0.64
C VAL A 197 5.02 9.93 -1.77
N VAL A 198 5.60 9.16 -2.70
CA VAL A 198 6.37 9.74 -3.83
C VAL A 198 5.50 10.55 -4.80
N VAL A 199 4.28 10.09 -5.09
CA VAL A 199 3.34 10.81 -5.98
C VAL A 199 2.78 12.07 -5.29
N ASP A 200 2.47 12.00 -3.99
CA ASP A 200 1.97 13.15 -3.24
C ASP A 200 3.06 14.22 -3.05
N THR A 201 4.33 13.82 -2.83
CA THR A 201 5.48 14.73 -2.83
C THR A 201 5.69 15.38 -4.20
N ALA A 202 5.69 14.61 -5.29
CA ALA A 202 5.84 15.17 -6.64
C ALA A 202 4.69 16.13 -7.01
N ALA A 203 3.46 15.85 -6.59
CA ALA A 203 2.31 16.73 -6.82
C ALA A 203 2.35 18.00 -5.96
N ALA A 204 3.00 17.98 -4.80
CA ALA A 204 3.23 19.16 -3.97
C ALA A 204 4.34 20.04 -4.57
N ASP A 205 5.42 19.44 -5.06
CA ASP A 205 6.52 20.14 -5.73
C ASP A 205 6.04 20.79 -7.04
N LEU A 206 5.22 20.10 -7.83
CA LEU A 206 4.65 20.66 -9.07
C LEU A 206 3.79 21.91 -8.78
N ARG A 207 2.94 21.85 -7.74
CA ARG A 207 2.11 22.99 -7.31
C ARG A 207 2.94 24.16 -6.78
N ARG A 208 4.07 23.89 -6.15
CA ARG A 208 5.01 24.92 -5.69
C ARG A 208 5.69 25.60 -6.89
N ILE A 209 6.16 24.82 -7.87
CA ILE A 209 6.75 25.33 -9.11
C ILE A 209 5.72 26.15 -9.90
N GLU A 210 4.48 25.67 -10.02
CA GLU A 210 3.40 26.37 -10.70
C GLU A 210 3.12 27.74 -10.05
N ARG A 211 3.03 27.78 -8.72
CA ARG A 211 2.78 29.02 -7.97
C ARG A 211 3.96 29.99 -8.07
N ASP A 212 5.18 29.51 -7.89
CA ASP A 212 6.38 30.35 -7.96
C ASP A 212 6.59 30.89 -9.40
N LEU A 213 6.23 30.09 -10.42
CA LEU A 213 6.22 30.53 -11.82
C LEU A 213 5.12 31.57 -12.07
N HIS A 214 3.91 31.33 -11.58
CA HIS A 214 2.79 32.26 -11.74
C HIS A 214 3.07 33.62 -11.08
N ASP A 215 3.51 33.61 -9.83
CA ASP A 215 3.80 34.84 -9.07
C ASP A 215 5.03 35.58 -9.65
N GLY A 216 6.07 34.83 -10.03
CA GLY A 216 7.26 35.39 -10.65
C GLY A 216 7.03 35.92 -12.07
N ALA A 217 6.12 35.32 -12.84
CA ALA A 217 5.73 35.81 -14.17
C ALA A 217 4.86 37.08 -14.05
N GLN A 218 3.92 37.12 -13.11
CA GLN A 218 3.07 38.28 -12.87
C GLN A 218 3.89 39.53 -12.50
N ALA A 219 4.80 39.42 -11.54
CA ALA A 219 5.64 40.55 -11.13
C ALA A 219 6.47 41.12 -12.29
N ARG A 220 7.03 40.24 -13.14
CA ARG A 220 7.81 40.63 -14.33
C ARG A 220 6.96 41.28 -15.42
N LEU A 221 5.78 40.74 -15.72
CA LEU A 221 4.86 41.33 -16.70
C LEU A 221 4.40 42.73 -16.28
N VAL A 222 4.18 42.95 -14.98
CA VAL A 222 3.84 44.27 -14.43
C VAL A 222 5.00 45.26 -14.60
N ASN A 223 6.23 44.86 -14.26
CA ASN A 223 7.42 45.70 -14.47
C ASN A 223 7.64 46.05 -15.95
N LEU A 224 7.49 45.07 -16.84
CA LEU A 224 7.61 45.26 -18.29
C LEU A 224 6.55 46.25 -18.81
N ALA A 225 5.30 46.10 -18.37
CA ALA A 225 4.21 46.98 -18.77
C ALA A 225 4.44 48.43 -18.28
N MET A 226 4.97 48.61 -17.07
CA MET A 226 5.34 49.93 -16.55
C MET A 226 6.50 50.56 -17.31
N GLY A 227 7.57 49.79 -17.58
CA GLY A 227 8.73 50.27 -18.35
C GLY A 227 8.36 50.69 -19.77
N LEU A 228 7.54 49.89 -20.46
CA LEU A 228 7.01 50.24 -21.78
C LEU A 228 6.03 51.42 -21.74
N GLY A 229 5.26 51.58 -20.66
CA GLY A 229 4.41 52.74 -20.43
C GLY A 229 5.20 54.05 -20.34
N LEU A 230 6.30 54.04 -19.57
CA LEU A 230 7.21 55.18 -19.43
C LEU A 230 7.96 55.49 -20.75
N ALA A 231 8.38 54.45 -21.48
CA ALA A 231 9.01 54.62 -22.79
C ALA A 231 8.04 55.27 -23.80
N LYS A 232 6.75 54.91 -23.75
CA LYS A 232 5.71 55.50 -24.61
C LYS A 232 5.48 56.98 -24.29
N GLU A 233 5.53 57.37 -23.02
CA GLU A 233 5.37 58.76 -22.58
C GLU A 233 6.55 59.62 -23.04
N LYS A 234 7.78 59.10 -22.98
CA LYS A 234 9.00 59.81 -23.39
C LYS A 234 9.27 59.86 -24.90
N LEU A 235 8.50 59.12 -25.70
CA LEU A 235 8.75 58.93 -27.13
C LEU A 235 8.84 60.24 -27.93
N LEU A 236 8.10 61.28 -27.51
CA LEU A 236 8.06 62.59 -28.17
C LEU A 236 9.05 63.61 -27.57
N GLU A 237 9.50 63.39 -26.34
CA GLU A 237 10.36 64.34 -25.59
C GLU A 237 11.83 63.94 -25.64
N ASP A 238 12.13 62.65 -25.50
CA ASP A 238 13.48 62.08 -25.50
C ASP A 238 13.46 60.70 -26.20
N PRO A 239 13.58 60.69 -27.54
CA PRO A 239 13.51 59.48 -28.34
C PRO A 239 14.64 58.48 -28.03
N ASP A 240 15.83 58.97 -27.69
CA ASP A 240 17.00 58.13 -27.40
C ASP A 240 16.82 57.41 -26.05
N ALA A 241 16.31 58.09 -25.03
CA ALA A 241 15.96 57.46 -23.76
C ALA A 241 14.80 56.46 -23.90
N ALA A 242 13.80 56.78 -24.73
CA ALA A 242 12.70 55.86 -25.03
C ALA A 242 13.18 54.58 -25.75
N ALA A 243 14.11 54.72 -26.71
CA ALA A 243 14.72 53.58 -27.40
C ALA A 243 15.50 52.69 -26.43
N ALA A 244 16.30 53.27 -25.52
CA ALA A 244 17.04 52.52 -24.51
C ALA A 244 16.13 51.73 -23.55
N MET A 245 15.01 52.33 -23.12
CA MET A 245 14.02 51.65 -22.26
C MET A 245 13.32 50.48 -22.99
N VAL A 246 13.07 50.62 -24.29
CA VAL A 246 12.51 49.53 -25.12
C VAL A 246 13.52 48.39 -25.28
N ASP A 247 14.79 48.70 -25.50
CA ASP A 247 15.85 47.68 -25.59
C ASP A 247 16.05 46.92 -24.28
N GLU A 248 16.00 47.61 -23.13
CA GLU A 248 16.05 47.01 -21.80
C GLU A 248 14.86 46.07 -21.56
N ALA A 249 13.64 46.53 -21.88
CA ALA A 249 12.43 45.70 -21.83
C ALA A 249 12.53 44.46 -22.73
N HIS A 250 13.11 44.60 -23.93
CA HIS A 250 13.33 43.48 -24.85
C HIS A 250 14.35 42.47 -24.30
N GLY A 251 15.40 42.95 -23.63
CA GLY A 251 16.40 42.13 -22.94
C GLY A 251 15.78 41.30 -21.82
N GLU A 252 14.95 41.93 -20.98
CA GLU A 252 14.22 41.27 -19.87
C GLU A 252 13.28 40.16 -20.36
N VAL A 253 12.54 40.39 -21.46
CA VAL A 253 11.67 39.36 -22.07
C VAL A 253 12.47 38.16 -22.56
N LYS A 254 13.63 38.40 -23.18
CA LYS A 254 14.48 37.34 -23.70
C LYS A 254 15.06 36.47 -22.57
N LEU A 255 15.46 37.09 -21.47
CA LEU A 255 15.92 36.40 -20.25
C LEU A 255 14.80 35.56 -19.64
N ALA A 256 13.60 36.12 -19.49
CA ALA A 256 12.45 35.40 -18.93
C ALA A 256 12.03 34.18 -19.78
N LEU A 257 12.03 34.31 -21.12
CA LEU A 257 11.75 33.19 -22.02
C LEU A 257 12.81 32.08 -21.94
N GLN A 258 14.07 32.43 -21.67
CA GLN A 258 15.14 31.48 -21.47
C GLN A 258 14.92 30.68 -20.17
N GLU A 259 14.62 31.36 -19.05
CA GLU A 259 14.33 30.72 -17.76
C GLU A 259 13.12 29.78 -17.83
N LEU A 260 12.05 30.21 -18.49
CA LEU A 260 10.82 29.42 -18.62
C LEU A 260 11.03 28.17 -19.50
N ARG A 261 11.90 28.27 -20.51
CA ARG A 261 12.29 27.15 -21.36
C ARG A 261 13.18 26.14 -20.65
N ASP A 262 14.07 26.62 -19.78
CA ASP A 262 14.93 25.76 -18.96
C ASP A 262 14.10 25.03 -17.89
N LEU A 263 13.09 25.69 -17.30
CA LEU A 263 12.12 25.08 -16.39
C LEU A 263 11.23 24.04 -17.09
N ALA A 264 10.69 24.35 -18.27
CA ALA A 264 9.77 23.47 -19.02
C ALA A 264 10.44 22.19 -19.54
N ARG A 265 11.77 22.19 -19.72
CA ARG A 265 12.52 20.98 -20.08
C ARG A 265 12.75 20.05 -18.90
N GLY A 266 12.41 20.46 -17.68
CA GLY A 266 12.46 19.63 -16.48
C GLY A 266 13.84 19.10 -16.09
N ILE A 267 14.91 19.55 -16.76
CA ILE A 267 16.18 18.82 -16.80
C ILE A 267 17.32 19.83 -16.82
N HIS A 268 18.15 19.73 -15.79
CA HIS A 268 19.60 19.95 -15.74
C HIS A 268 20.12 21.17 -16.55
N PRO A 269 20.74 22.17 -15.90
CA PRO A 269 21.32 23.30 -16.63
C PRO A 269 22.24 22.76 -17.72
N ALA A 270 22.05 23.16 -18.97
CA ALA A 270 22.88 22.68 -20.09
C ALA A 270 24.38 22.81 -19.79
N VAL A 271 24.75 23.80 -18.96
CA VAL A 271 26.11 24.02 -18.44
C VAL A 271 26.64 22.82 -17.64
N LEU A 272 25.81 22.14 -16.85
CA LEU A 272 26.19 20.97 -16.06
C LEU A 272 26.48 19.77 -16.96
N THR A 273 25.71 19.59 -18.03
CA THR A 273 25.94 18.53 -19.02
C THR A 273 27.23 18.80 -19.83
N ASP A 274 27.38 20.04 -20.33
CA ASP A 274 28.41 20.40 -21.31
C ASP A 274 29.77 20.76 -20.69
N ARG A 275 29.77 21.31 -19.46
CA ARG A 275 30.97 21.87 -18.82
C ARG A 275 31.20 21.34 -17.39
N GLY A 276 30.34 20.46 -16.89
CA GLY A 276 30.48 19.81 -15.59
C GLY A 276 30.11 20.70 -14.40
N LEU A 277 30.23 20.11 -13.20
CA LEU A 277 29.74 20.70 -11.96
C LEU A 277 30.38 22.04 -11.58
N ASP A 278 31.70 22.17 -11.76
CA ASP A 278 32.43 23.39 -11.38
C ASP A 278 31.97 24.62 -12.17
N ALA A 279 31.84 24.47 -13.49
CA ALA A 279 31.36 25.53 -14.37
C ALA A 279 29.88 25.90 -14.08
N ALA A 280 29.05 24.90 -13.78
CA ALA A 280 27.65 25.10 -13.46
C ALA A 280 27.48 25.86 -12.13
N LEU A 281 28.21 25.47 -11.08
CA LEU A 281 28.17 26.14 -9.78
C LEU A 281 28.76 27.55 -9.85
N SER A 282 29.85 27.74 -10.59
CA SER A 282 30.45 29.07 -10.83
C SER A 282 29.47 30.03 -11.50
N SER A 283 28.67 29.54 -12.46
CA SER A 283 27.63 30.34 -13.12
C SER A 283 26.48 30.72 -12.19
N VAL A 284 26.13 29.88 -11.21
CA VAL A 284 25.11 30.21 -10.21
C VAL A 284 25.66 31.22 -9.20
N ALA A 285 26.89 30.98 -8.71
CA ALA A 285 27.56 31.86 -7.78
C ALA A 285 27.77 33.29 -8.33
N SER A 286 28.03 33.45 -9.64
CA SER A 286 28.19 34.77 -10.25
C SER A 286 26.91 35.62 -10.25
N ARG A 287 25.74 35.00 -10.02
CA ARG A 287 24.43 35.66 -9.94
C ARG A 287 23.99 35.95 -8.50
N CYS A 288 24.75 35.50 -7.50
CA CYS A 288 24.45 35.80 -6.11
C CYS A 288 24.74 37.27 -5.77
N THR A 289 23.89 37.84 -4.93
CA THR A 289 24.02 39.20 -4.40
C THR A 289 25.13 39.33 -3.35
N VAL A 290 25.50 38.21 -2.72
CA VAL A 290 26.62 38.11 -1.76
C VAL A 290 27.86 37.54 -2.43
N PRO A 291 29.09 37.89 -1.98
CA PRO A 291 30.31 37.31 -2.52
C PRO A 291 30.38 35.80 -2.27
N VAL A 292 30.33 35.01 -3.35
CA VAL A 292 30.42 33.54 -3.30
C VAL A 292 31.70 33.09 -4.01
N LYS A 293 32.51 32.28 -3.32
CA LYS A 293 33.68 31.62 -3.90
C LYS A 293 33.37 30.14 -4.12
N VAL A 294 33.50 29.69 -5.37
CA VAL A 294 33.32 28.28 -5.76
C VAL A 294 34.69 27.60 -5.84
N THR A 295 34.78 26.37 -5.33
CA THR A 295 35.97 25.53 -5.47
C THR A 295 35.51 24.09 -5.58
N ALA A 296 35.82 23.45 -6.71
CA ALA A 296 35.53 22.03 -6.93
C ALA A 296 36.85 21.26 -7.06
N ASP A 297 37.07 20.32 -6.14
CA ASP A 297 38.19 19.38 -6.19
C ASP A 297 37.63 17.96 -6.31
N LEU A 298 37.58 17.46 -7.54
CA LEU A 298 36.98 16.17 -7.90
C LEU A 298 38.01 15.37 -8.69
N ALA A 299 38.39 14.19 -8.17
CA ALA A 299 39.36 13.31 -8.82
C ALA A 299 38.85 12.74 -10.16
N GLU A 300 37.55 12.45 -10.24
CA GLU A 300 36.86 12.00 -11.45
C GLU A 300 35.45 12.61 -11.51
N ARG A 301 34.86 12.65 -12.71
CA ARG A 301 33.51 13.20 -12.90
C ARG A 301 32.47 12.31 -12.22
N PRO A 302 31.64 12.82 -11.29
CA PRO A 302 30.61 12.04 -10.64
C PRO A 302 29.54 11.55 -11.63
N ALA A 303 28.79 10.53 -11.24
CA ALA A 303 27.61 10.11 -12.00
C ALA A 303 26.63 11.30 -12.15
N ALA A 304 25.98 11.43 -13.32
CA ALA A 304 25.10 12.55 -13.66
C ALA A 304 24.00 12.81 -12.63
N ALA A 305 23.49 11.77 -11.98
CA ALA A 305 22.51 11.90 -10.90
C ALA A 305 23.09 12.64 -9.68
N ILE A 306 24.34 12.37 -9.32
CA ILE A 306 25.03 13.01 -8.19
C ILE A 306 25.39 14.45 -8.54
N GLU A 307 25.85 14.73 -9.77
CA GLU A 307 26.06 16.09 -10.27
C GLU A 307 24.78 16.92 -10.18
N GLY A 308 23.64 16.35 -10.58
CA GLY A 308 22.34 17.02 -10.51
C GLY A 308 21.93 17.35 -9.08
N ILE A 309 22.03 16.40 -8.16
CA ILE A 309 21.67 16.60 -6.74
C ILE A 309 22.55 17.70 -6.11
N ALA A 310 23.86 17.65 -6.36
CA ALA A 310 24.80 18.64 -5.83
C ALA A 310 24.48 20.04 -6.36
N TYR A 311 24.24 20.18 -7.66
CA TYR A 311 23.88 21.45 -8.27
C TYR A 311 22.59 22.04 -7.69
N PHE A 312 21.51 21.26 -7.62
CA PHE A 312 20.23 21.74 -7.12
C PHE A 312 20.30 22.13 -5.64
N THR A 313 21.01 21.34 -4.84
CA THR A 313 21.19 21.62 -3.41
C THR A 313 21.93 22.95 -3.23
N VAL A 314 23.03 23.18 -3.94
CA VAL A 314 23.80 24.43 -3.83
C VAL A 314 23.01 25.62 -4.36
N SER A 315 22.30 25.47 -5.50
CA SER A 315 21.45 26.52 -6.05
C SER A 315 20.39 26.96 -5.04
N GLU A 316 19.73 26.02 -4.37
CA GLU A 316 18.67 26.33 -3.43
C GLU A 316 19.17 26.93 -2.12
N LEU A 317 20.35 26.49 -1.65
CA LEU A 317 21.02 27.11 -0.51
C LEU A 317 21.41 28.56 -0.82
N LEU A 318 21.96 28.82 -2.00
CA LEU A 318 22.33 30.17 -2.43
C LEU A 318 21.09 31.06 -2.63
N GLN A 319 19.98 30.49 -3.09
CA GLN A 319 18.73 31.22 -3.24
C GLN A 319 18.09 31.55 -1.89
N ASN A 320 18.24 30.68 -0.88
CA ASN A 320 17.86 30.99 0.50
C ASN A 320 18.72 32.10 1.11
N VAL A 321 20.04 32.08 0.88
CA VAL A 321 20.95 33.15 1.32
C VAL A 321 20.63 34.50 0.67
N SER A 322 20.14 34.51 -0.57
CA SER A 322 19.71 35.76 -1.20
C SER A 322 18.35 36.27 -0.68
N LYS A 323 17.55 35.42 -0.03
CA LYS A 323 16.20 35.74 0.44
C LYS A 323 16.15 36.10 1.94
N HIS A 324 17.10 35.60 2.74
CA HIS A 324 17.13 35.68 4.20
C HIS A 324 18.45 36.26 4.69
#